data_AF-A0A6N3QYC1-F1
#
_entry.id   AF-A0A6N3QYC1-F1
#
_cell.length_a   1.000
_cell.length_b   1.000
_cell.length_c   1.000
_cell.angle_alpha   90.00
_cell.angle_beta   90.00
_cell.angle_gamma   90.00
#
_symmetry.space_group_name_H-M   'P 1'
#
loop_
_entity.id
_entity.type
_entity.pdbx_description
1 polymer ?
#
loop_
_entity_poly.entity_id
_entity_poly.type
_entity_poly.pdbx_seq_one_letter_code
_entity_poly.pdbx_strand_id
1 'polypeptide(L)'
;MENSDDIRLIVKIAQLYYEQDMTQAQIARELGIYRTTISRLLKRGRDQGIVTIAINYDYNENLWLEQQLKQKFGLKDVVVVSGNDEDEETQLAMMGLHGAQLLDRLLEPGDIVGFSWGRAVSALVENLPQAGQSRQLICVPIIGGPSGKLESRYHVNTLTYSAAAKLKGESHLADFPALLDNPLIRNGIMQSQHFKTISAY
;
A
#
# COMPACT_ATOMS: atom_id res chain seq x y z
N MET A 1 -30.13 -35.32 8.56
CA MET A 1 -29.31 -35.63 9.75
C MET A 1 -27.89 -35.78 9.25
N GLU A 2 -27.01 -34.83 9.53
CA GLU A 2 -25.59 -35.00 9.21
C GLU A 2 -25.05 -36.21 9.97
N ASN A 3 -24.24 -37.02 9.28
CA ASN A 3 -23.76 -38.28 9.81
C ASN A 3 -22.87 -38.00 11.04
N SER A 4 -23.27 -38.48 12.22
CA SER A 4 -22.54 -38.25 13.48
C SER A 4 -21.06 -38.66 13.39
N ASP A 5 -20.76 -39.64 12.53
CA ASP A 5 -19.41 -40.12 12.28
C ASP A 5 -18.54 -39.12 11.51
N ASP A 6 -19.14 -38.32 10.61
CA ASP A 6 -18.42 -37.27 9.86
C ASP A 6 -17.93 -36.16 10.80
N ILE A 7 -18.77 -35.73 11.74
CA ILE A 7 -18.43 -34.67 12.71
C ILE A 7 -17.30 -35.15 13.63
N ARG A 8 -17.40 -36.40 14.12
CA ARG A 8 -16.38 -36.99 14.98
C ARG A 8 -15.02 -37.08 14.28
N LEU A 9 -15.02 -37.41 13.00
CA LEU A 9 -13.80 -37.44 12.19
C LEU A 9 -13.23 -36.03 11.96
N ILE A 10 -14.08 -35.03 11.69
CA ILE A 10 -13.64 -33.63 11.54
C ILE A 10 -12.98 -33.12 12.82
N VAL A 11 -13.58 -33.37 13.99
CA VAL A 11 -13.00 -32.98 15.28
C VAL A 11 -11.66 -33.66 15.50
N LYS A 12 -11.55 -34.96 15.21
CA LYS A 12 -10.28 -35.69 15.36
C LYS A 12 -9.19 -35.13 14.45
N ILE A 13 -9.50 -34.86 13.18
CA ILE A 13 -8.56 -34.27 12.22
C ILE A 13 -8.14 -32.86 12.66
N ALA A 14 -9.09 -32.04 13.12
CA ALA A 14 -8.80 -30.70 13.62
C ALA A 14 -7.86 -30.75 14.83
N GLN A 15 -8.09 -31.69 15.75
CA GLN A 15 -7.23 -31.89 16.92
C GLN A 15 -5.79 -32.23 16.51
N LEU A 16 -5.62 -33.22 15.63
CA LEU A 16 -4.29 -33.63 15.14
C LEU A 16 -3.58 -32.48 14.41
N TYR A 17 -4.32 -31.65 13.67
CA TYR A 17 -3.76 -30.56 12.88
C TYR A 17 -3.43 -29.32 13.72
N TYR A 18 -4.34 -28.87 14.58
CA TYR A 18 -4.23 -27.59 15.30
C TYR A 18 -3.65 -27.73 16.71
N GLU A 19 -3.83 -28.87 17.39
CA GLU A 19 -3.28 -29.08 18.75
C GLU A 19 -1.96 -29.85 18.74
N GLN A 20 -1.74 -30.71 17.74
CA GLN A 20 -0.57 -31.59 17.66
C GLN A 20 0.40 -31.22 16.53
N ASP A 21 0.16 -30.11 15.82
CA ASP A 21 0.99 -29.60 14.72
C ASP A 21 1.32 -30.65 13.63
N MET A 22 0.48 -31.65 13.45
CA MET A 22 0.70 -32.66 12.43
C MET A 22 0.38 -32.09 11.04
N THR A 23 1.28 -32.34 10.09
CA THR A 23 0.99 -32.03 8.68
C THR A 23 -0.16 -32.89 8.16
N GLN A 24 -0.92 -32.38 7.18
CA GLN A 24 -2.00 -33.15 6.55
C GLN A 24 -1.52 -34.50 5.97
N ALA A 25 -0.25 -34.61 5.59
CA ALA A 25 0.35 -35.85 5.09
C ALA A 25 0.67 -36.86 6.21
N GLN A 26 0.98 -36.42 7.42
CA GLN A 26 1.13 -37.29 8.59
C GLN A 26 -0.26 -37.77 9.06
N ILE A 27 -1.24 -36.86 9.15
CA ILE A 27 -2.62 -37.19 9.53
C ILE A 27 -3.23 -38.20 8.54
N ALA A 28 -3.03 -37.99 7.24
CA ALA A 28 -3.48 -38.91 6.20
C ALA A 28 -2.91 -40.33 6.38
N ARG A 29 -1.62 -40.44 6.71
CA ARG A 29 -0.96 -41.72 6.97
C ARG A 29 -1.47 -42.39 8.24
N GLU A 30 -1.70 -41.63 9.30
CA GLU A 30 -2.16 -42.16 10.59
C GLU A 30 -3.61 -42.65 10.55
N LEU A 31 -4.49 -41.92 9.85
CA LEU A 31 -5.91 -42.23 9.76
C LEU A 31 -6.26 -43.11 8.55
N GLY A 32 -5.30 -43.42 7.68
CA GLY A 32 -5.52 -44.27 6.50
C GLY A 32 -6.46 -43.65 5.45
N ILE A 33 -6.51 -42.31 5.36
CA ILE A 33 -7.39 -41.59 4.43
C ILE A 33 -6.60 -40.62 3.54
N TYR A 34 -7.16 -40.30 2.37
CA TYR A 34 -6.49 -39.41 1.41
C TYR A 34 -6.25 -38.00 1.97
N ARG A 35 -5.09 -37.42 1.67
CA ARG A 35 -4.73 -36.04 2.04
C ARG A 35 -5.73 -35.00 1.54
N THR A 36 -6.31 -35.21 0.34
CA THR A 36 -7.37 -34.35 -0.21
C THR A 36 -8.63 -34.37 0.65
N THR A 37 -8.98 -35.53 1.22
CA THR A 37 -10.07 -35.68 2.18
C THR A 37 -9.79 -34.90 3.47
N ILE A 38 -8.56 -34.96 3.99
CA ILE A 38 -8.14 -34.15 5.16
C ILE A 38 -8.38 -32.66 4.93
N SER A 39 -7.88 -32.11 3.81
CA SER A 39 -8.02 -30.68 3.49
C SER A 39 -9.50 -30.28 3.35
N ARG A 40 -10.30 -31.11 2.70
CA ARG A 40 -11.76 -30.89 2.58
C ARG A 40 -12.47 -30.90 3.94
N LEU A 41 -12.12 -31.84 4.82
CA LEU A 41 -12.73 -31.96 6.15
C LEU A 41 -12.30 -30.81 7.09
N LEU A 42 -11.05 -30.36 7.03
CA LEU A 42 -10.59 -29.16 7.74
C LEU A 42 -11.33 -27.91 7.27
N LYS A 43 -11.53 -27.76 5.95
CA LYS A 43 -12.32 -26.64 5.40
C LYS A 43 -13.77 -26.71 5.87
N ARG A 44 -14.42 -27.86 5.75
CA ARG A 44 -15.80 -28.08 6.22
C ARG A 44 -15.93 -27.79 7.72
N GLY A 45 -14.95 -28.21 8.53
CA GLY A 45 -14.93 -27.93 9.97
C GLY A 45 -14.91 -26.43 10.30
N ARG A 46 -14.21 -25.62 9.49
CA ARG A 46 -14.26 -24.16 9.61
C ARG A 46 -15.59 -23.57 9.12
N ASP A 47 -16.06 -24.01 7.95
CA ASP A 47 -17.30 -23.50 7.34
C ASP A 47 -18.54 -23.80 8.21
N GLN A 48 -18.53 -24.91 8.95
CA GLN A 48 -19.61 -25.33 9.87
C GLN A 48 -19.43 -24.80 11.31
N GLY A 49 -18.36 -24.06 11.60
CA GLY A 49 -18.08 -23.53 12.95
C GLY A 49 -17.60 -24.56 13.98
N ILE A 50 -17.33 -25.81 13.58
CA ILE A 50 -16.72 -26.84 14.44
C ILE A 50 -15.31 -26.40 14.88
N VAL A 51 -14.60 -25.71 14.00
CA VAL A 51 -13.33 -25.05 14.27
C VAL A 51 -13.50 -23.56 14.08
N THR A 52 -13.28 -22.79 15.15
CA THR A 52 -13.20 -21.34 15.09
C THR A 52 -11.76 -20.91 15.29
N ILE A 53 -11.22 -20.12 14.37
CA ILE A 53 -9.88 -19.54 14.49
C ILE A 53 -10.06 -18.08 14.87
N ALA A 54 -9.64 -17.73 16.07
CA ALA A 54 -9.53 -16.35 16.51
C ALA A 54 -8.08 -15.90 16.33
N ILE A 55 -7.87 -14.84 15.55
CA ILE A 55 -6.58 -14.17 15.45
C ILE A 55 -6.63 -12.98 16.39
N ASN A 56 -5.70 -12.91 17.34
CA ASN A 56 -5.60 -11.76 18.22
C ASN A 56 -4.89 -10.62 17.47
N TYR A 57 -5.67 -9.65 17.00
CA TYR A 57 -5.17 -8.46 16.32
C TYR A 57 -4.71 -7.36 17.29
N ASP A 58 -4.86 -7.53 18.61
CA ASP A 58 -4.34 -6.58 19.61
C ASP A 58 -2.80 -6.50 19.56
N TYR A 59 -2.14 -7.52 18.99
CA TYR A 59 -0.70 -7.50 18.71
C TYR A 59 -0.32 -6.74 17.42
N ASN A 60 -1.30 -6.33 16.61
CA ASN A 60 -1.12 -5.50 15.41
C ASN A 60 -2.45 -4.82 15.01
N GLU A 61 -2.92 -3.88 15.84
CA GLU A 61 -4.18 -3.14 15.60
C GLU A 61 -4.19 -2.46 14.23
N ASN A 62 -3.02 -1.99 13.78
CA ASN A 62 -2.83 -1.36 12.48
C ASN A 62 -3.21 -2.31 11.34
N LEU A 63 -2.78 -3.58 11.36
CA LEU A 63 -3.11 -4.55 10.32
C LEU A 63 -4.62 -4.81 10.23
N TRP A 64 -5.30 -4.85 11.38
CA TRP A 64 -6.75 -4.97 11.40
C TRP A 64 -7.41 -3.72 10.81
N LEU A 65 -6.99 -2.52 11.22
CA LEU A 65 -7.50 -1.25 10.67
C LEU A 65 -7.26 -1.14 9.16
N GLU A 66 -6.09 -1.55 8.66
CA GLU A 66 -5.77 -1.60 7.22
C GLU A 66 -6.79 -2.46 6.47
N GLN A 67 -7.07 -3.68 6.94
CA GLN A 67 -8.04 -4.58 6.33
C GLN A 67 -9.45 -4.00 6.34
N GLN A 68 -9.86 -3.39 7.46
CA GLN A 68 -11.16 -2.76 7.59
C GLN A 68 -11.32 -1.56 6.65
N LEU A 69 -10.29 -0.71 6.52
CA LEU A 69 -10.27 0.41 5.59
C LEU A 69 -10.31 -0.06 4.14
N LYS A 70 -9.52 -1.09 3.78
CA LYS A 70 -9.54 -1.71 2.44
C LYS A 70 -10.93 -2.23 2.10
N GLN A 71 -11.57 -2.98 2.99
CA GLN A 71 -12.89 -3.54 2.75
C GLN A 71 -13.99 -2.47 2.69
N LYS A 72 -13.97 -1.50 3.60
CA LYS A 72 -15.00 -0.46 3.71
C LYS A 72 -14.99 0.48 2.51
N PHE A 73 -13.82 0.83 2.00
CA PHE A 73 -13.66 1.85 0.95
C PHE A 73 -13.21 1.29 -0.41
N GLY A 74 -12.98 -0.03 -0.51
CA GLY A 74 -12.52 -0.66 -1.76
C GLY A 74 -11.10 -0.26 -2.15
N LEU A 75 -10.22 0.00 -1.17
CA LEU A 75 -8.85 0.47 -1.43
C LEU A 75 -7.94 -0.70 -1.83
N LYS A 76 -7.08 -0.45 -2.82
CA LYS A 76 -6.09 -1.45 -3.29
C LYS A 76 -5.06 -1.77 -2.22
N ASP A 77 -4.55 -0.74 -1.55
CA ASP A 77 -3.58 -0.82 -0.46
C ASP A 77 -3.83 0.27 0.58
N VAL A 78 -3.52 -0.06 1.83
CA VAL A 78 -3.63 0.83 2.99
C VAL A 78 -2.46 0.49 3.90
N VAL A 79 -1.85 1.52 4.46
CA VAL A 79 -0.91 1.39 5.57
C VAL A 79 -1.37 2.30 6.70
N VAL A 80 -1.48 1.74 7.90
CA VAL A 80 -1.86 2.48 9.12
C VAL A 80 -0.65 2.56 10.02
N VAL A 81 -0.37 3.77 10.49
CA VAL A 81 0.74 4.07 11.39
C VAL A 81 0.16 4.47 12.74
N SER A 82 0.68 3.89 13.82
CA SER A 82 0.28 4.26 15.18
C SER A 82 0.79 5.66 15.50
N GLY A 83 -0.03 6.48 16.16
CA GLY A 83 0.34 7.85 16.52
C GLY A 83 -0.01 8.25 17.95
N ASN A 84 -0.32 7.28 18.82
CA ASN A 84 -0.68 7.59 20.20
C ASN A 84 0.52 8.21 20.93
N ASP A 85 0.31 9.38 21.53
CA ASP A 85 1.27 10.14 22.35
C ASP A 85 2.49 10.76 21.62
N GLU A 86 2.51 10.78 20.29
CA GLU A 86 3.54 11.45 19.49
C GLU A 86 3.11 12.84 19.01
N ASP A 87 4.07 13.75 18.82
CA ASP A 87 3.81 15.06 18.23
C ASP A 87 3.54 14.97 16.71
N GLU A 88 2.96 16.03 16.14
CA GLU A 88 2.54 16.06 14.74
C GLU A 88 3.70 15.83 13.74
N GLU A 89 4.91 16.29 14.06
CA GLU A 89 6.07 16.13 13.17
C GLU A 89 6.56 14.68 13.16
N THR A 90 6.58 14.03 14.34
CA THR A 90 6.89 12.61 14.47
C THR A 90 5.87 11.73 13.75
N GLN A 91 4.57 12.00 13.93
CA GLN A 91 3.51 11.29 13.22
C GLN A 91 3.66 11.41 11.69
N LEU A 92 3.95 12.62 11.21
CA LEU A 92 4.16 12.88 9.78
C LEU A 92 5.39 12.14 9.25
N ALA A 93 6.49 12.10 10.00
CA ALA A 93 7.71 11.38 9.63
C ALA A 93 7.46 9.87 9.53
N MET A 94 6.71 9.31 10.48
CA MET A 94 6.34 7.89 10.47
C MET A 94 5.41 7.54 9.31
N MET A 95 4.41 8.38 9.01
CA MET A 95 3.60 8.26 7.79
C MET A 95 4.45 8.35 6.53
N GLY A 96 5.42 9.25 6.49
CA GLY A 96 6.37 9.39 5.39
C GLY A 96 7.20 8.13 5.16
N LEU A 97 7.74 7.54 6.23
CA LEU A 97 8.51 6.30 6.20
C LEU A 97 7.72 5.13 5.64
N HIS A 98 6.56 4.85 6.22
CA HIS A 98 5.72 3.73 5.80
C HIS A 98 5.09 3.95 4.41
N GLY A 99 4.72 5.20 4.09
CA GLY A 99 4.25 5.58 2.77
C GLY A 99 5.32 5.42 1.69
N ALA A 100 6.58 5.74 2.00
CA ALA A 100 7.70 5.57 1.08
C ALA A 100 7.98 4.08 0.78
N GLN A 101 7.91 3.23 1.81
CA GLN A 101 8.02 1.77 1.63
C GLN A 101 6.89 1.19 0.79
N LEU A 102 5.66 1.68 0.99
CA LEU A 102 4.53 1.29 0.16
C LEU A 102 4.76 1.72 -1.30
N LEU A 103 5.12 2.98 -1.53
CA LEU A 103 5.38 3.48 -2.89
C LEU A 103 6.49 2.67 -3.57
N ASP A 104 7.62 2.45 -2.88
CA ASP A 104 8.75 1.70 -3.44
C ASP A 104 8.37 0.28 -3.90
N ARG A 105 7.48 -0.38 -3.15
CA ARG A 105 6.95 -1.72 -3.47
C ARG A 105 6.00 -1.70 -4.66
N LEU A 106 5.23 -0.63 -4.83
CA LEU A 106 4.24 -0.51 -5.89
C LEU A 106 4.85 -0.13 -7.24
N LEU A 107 6.02 0.49 -7.25
CA LEU A 107 6.67 0.98 -8.47
C LEU A 107 7.20 -0.15 -9.36
N GLU A 108 6.70 -0.20 -10.59
CA GLU A 108 7.16 -1.09 -11.65
C GLU A 108 8.10 -0.36 -12.63
N PRO A 109 9.00 -1.08 -13.33
CA PRO A 109 9.87 -0.44 -14.31
C PRO A 109 9.09 0.24 -15.45
N GLY A 110 9.44 1.50 -15.75
CA GLY A 110 8.76 2.31 -16.76
C GLY A 110 7.56 3.12 -16.24
N ASP A 111 7.22 3.03 -14.96
CA ASP A 111 6.12 3.81 -14.38
C ASP A 111 6.36 5.33 -14.45
N ILE A 112 5.25 6.05 -14.63
CA ILE A 112 5.17 7.50 -14.49
C ILE A 112 4.57 7.82 -13.12
N VAL A 113 5.32 8.56 -12.30
CA VAL A 113 4.94 8.89 -10.92
C VAL A 113 4.60 10.37 -10.81
N GLY A 114 3.33 10.64 -10.50
CA GLY A 114 2.82 11.98 -10.30
C GLY A 114 3.01 12.48 -8.85
N PHE A 115 3.54 13.68 -8.68
CA PHE A 115 3.74 14.32 -7.37
C PHE A 115 2.94 15.61 -7.22
N SER A 116 2.37 15.79 -6.02
CA SER A 116 1.77 17.06 -5.57
C SER A 116 2.77 17.83 -4.68
N TRP A 117 2.29 18.82 -3.93
CA TRP A 117 3.05 19.61 -2.97
C TRP A 117 2.67 19.33 -1.52
N GLY A 118 3.43 19.90 -0.57
CA GLY A 118 3.06 19.95 0.85
C GLY A 118 3.86 19.03 1.76
N ARG A 119 3.61 19.17 3.07
CA ARG A 119 4.34 18.53 4.17
C ARG A 119 4.32 16.99 4.09
N ALA A 120 3.15 16.39 3.84
CA ALA A 120 3.00 14.94 3.78
C ALA A 120 3.76 14.30 2.60
N VAL A 121 3.69 14.92 1.42
CA VAL A 121 4.44 14.45 0.24
C VAL A 121 5.95 14.63 0.46
N SER A 122 6.37 15.73 1.10
CA SER A 122 7.76 15.94 1.51
C SER A 122 8.27 14.83 2.41
N ALA A 123 7.54 14.50 3.48
CA ALA A 123 7.92 13.44 4.42
C ALA A 123 8.05 12.07 3.73
N LEU A 124 7.17 11.77 2.77
CA LEU A 124 7.26 10.55 1.97
C LEU A 124 8.53 10.56 1.09
N VAL A 125 8.75 11.63 0.32
CA VAL A 125 9.92 11.75 -0.56
C VAL A 125 11.23 11.73 0.23
N GLU A 126 11.27 12.37 1.40
CA GLU A 126 12.40 12.34 2.34
C GLU A 126 12.74 10.95 2.86
N ASN A 127 11.78 10.03 2.87
CA ASN A 127 11.98 8.64 3.28
C ASN A 127 12.09 7.63 2.11
N LEU A 128 11.95 8.08 0.86
CA LEU A 128 12.20 7.19 -0.29
C LEU A 128 13.61 6.60 -0.23
N PRO A 129 13.76 5.28 -0.45
CA PRO A 129 15.06 4.63 -0.44
C PRO A 129 15.91 5.11 -1.62
N GLN A 130 17.22 5.17 -1.41
CA GLN A 130 18.15 5.48 -2.49
C GLN A 130 18.28 4.24 -3.39
N ALA A 131 17.78 4.33 -4.62
CA ALA A 131 17.81 3.23 -5.57
C ALA A 131 19.25 2.88 -5.98
N GLY A 132 19.58 1.58 -5.98
CA GLY A 132 20.86 1.09 -6.48
C GLY A 132 21.03 1.29 -7.99
N GLN A 133 19.96 1.06 -8.75
CA GLN A 133 19.91 1.18 -10.21
C GLN A 133 18.61 1.88 -10.65
N SER A 134 18.61 2.43 -11.87
CA SER A 134 17.41 3.03 -12.44
C SER A 134 16.37 1.97 -12.81
N ARG A 135 15.11 2.22 -12.44
CA ARG A 135 13.94 1.46 -12.89
C ARG A 135 13.27 2.09 -14.13
N GLN A 136 13.94 3.04 -14.81
CA GLN A 136 13.36 3.77 -15.95
C GLN A 136 12.07 4.52 -15.58
N LEU A 137 11.99 5.01 -14.34
CA LEU A 137 10.85 5.75 -13.83
C LEU A 137 10.89 7.19 -14.33
N ILE A 138 9.71 7.79 -14.54
CA ILE A 138 9.56 9.20 -14.90
C ILE A 138 8.77 9.90 -13.79
N CYS A 139 9.33 10.93 -13.17
CA CYS A 139 8.67 11.71 -12.12
C CYS A 139 8.13 13.03 -12.70
N VAL A 140 6.86 13.32 -12.46
CA VAL A 140 6.18 14.51 -13.00
C VAL A 140 5.33 15.23 -11.94
N PRO A 141 5.23 16.57 -11.98
CA PRO A 141 4.22 17.31 -11.25
C PRO A 141 2.83 17.03 -11.79
N ILE A 142 1.85 16.79 -10.91
CA ILE A 142 0.42 16.72 -11.29
C ILE A 142 -0.34 18.02 -10.98
N ILE A 143 0.40 19.07 -10.64
CA ILE A 143 -0.11 20.41 -10.31
C ILE A 143 0.99 21.45 -10.58
N GLY A 144 0.61 22.67 -10.94
CA GLY A 144 1.56 23.77 -11.16
C GLY A 144 2.19 24.29 -9.86
N GLY A 145 3.08 25.27 -9.99
CA GLY A 145 3.77 25.90 -8.86
C GLY A 145 2.83 26.68 -7.92
N PRO A 146 3.15 26.78 -6.60
CA PRO A 146 2.32 27.41 -5.59
C PRO A 146 2.39 28.95 -5.58
N SER A 147 3.14 29.58 -6.49
CA SER A 147 3.23 31.05 -6.64
C SER A 147 3.57 31.79 -5.33
N GLY A 148 4.58 31.30 -4.60
CA GLY A 148 5.05 31.90 -3.35
C GLY A 148 4.17 31.65 -2.12
N LYS A 149 3.10 30.84 -2.24
CA LYS A 149 2.20 30.50 -1.13
C LYS A 149 2.70 29.37 -0.23
N LEU A 150 3.81 28.72 -0.60
CA LEU A 150 4.44 27.65 0.15
C LEU A 150 5.95 27.88 0.23
N GLU A 151 6.56 27.38 1.31
CA GLU A 151 8.00 27.26 1.41
C GLU A 151 8.58 26.39 0.29
N SER A 152 9.78 26.72 -0.18
CA SER A 152 10.42 26.05 -1.33
C SER A 152 10.60 24.55 -1.14
N ARG A 153 10.80 24.08 0.09
CA ARG A 153 10.91 22.64 0.41
C ARG A 153 9.64 21.86 0.11
N TYR A 154 8.48 22.51 0.12
CA TYR A 154 7.19 21.89 -0.17
C TYR A 154 6.71 22.11 -1.60
N HIS A 155 7.51 22.78 -2.43
CA HIS A 155 7.16 23.05 -3.83
C HIS A 155 7.12 21.74 -4.65
N VAL A 156 6.11 21.58 -5.51
CA VAL A 156 5.91 20.38 -6.33
C VAL A 156 7.15 19.98 -7.15
N ASN A 157 7.79 20.93 -7.84
CA ASN A 157 9.05 20.67 -8.57
C ASN A 157 10.20 20.23 -7.65
N THR A 158 10.33 20.78 -6.44
CA THR A 158 11.33 20.34 -5.44
C THR A 158 11.11 18.88 -5.07
N LEU A 159 9.86 18.51 -4.76
CA LEU A 159 9.50 17.15 -4.39
C LEU A 159 9.68 16.18 -5.56
N THR A 160 9.24 16.55 -6.77
CA THR A 160 9.39 15.74 -7.98
C THR A 160 10.87 15.48 -8.30
N TYR A 161 11.68 16.54 -8.30
CA TYR A 161 13.11 16.45 -8.55
C TYR A 161 13.83 15.59 -7.50
N SER A 162 13.49 15.77 -6.23
CA SER A 162 14.10 15.02 -5.12
C SER A 162 13.73 13.55 -5.16
N ALA A 163 12.48 13.22 -5.50
CA ALA A 163 12.03 11.85 -5.70
C ALA A 163 12.78 11.18 -6.86
N ALA A 164 12.89 11.85 -8.01
CA ALA A 164 13.63 11.35 -9.16
C ALA A 164 15.11 11.07 -8.82
N ALA A 165 15.76 11.96 -8.08
CA ALA A 165 17.15 11.78 -7.64
C ALA A 165 17.34 10.52 -6.78
N LYS A 166 16.41 10.26 -5.84
CA LYS A 166 16.44 9.06 -4.99
C LYS A 166 16.12 7.78 -5.78
N LEU A 167 15.13 7.85 -6.65
CA LEU A 167 14.68 6.73 -7.47
C LEU A 167 15.58 6.45 -8.68
N LYS A 168 16.58 7.30 -8.94
CA LYS A 168 17.39 7.30 -10.18
C LYS A 168 16.51 7.31 -11.44
N GLY A 169 15.41 8.06 -11.38
CA GLY A 169 14.47 8.27 -12.48
C GLY A 169 14.74 9.56 -13.24
N GLU A 170 14.03 9.74 -14.34
CA GLU A 170 13.94 11.01 -15.05
C GLU A 170 12.93 11.94 -14.36
N SER A 171 13.05 13.25 -14.58
CA SER A 171 12.06 14.21 -14.10
C SER A 171 11.74 15.27 -15.15
N HIS A 172 10.45 15.61 -15.26
CA HIS A 172 9.98 16.71 -16.11
C HIS A 172 9.21 17.69 -15.25
N LEU A 173 9.76 18.89 -15.08
CA LEU A 173 9.23 19.89 -14.15
C LEU A 173 8.20 20.81 -14.84
N ALA A 174 7.29 21.37 -14.06
CA ALA A 174 6.27 22.28 -14.54
C ALA A 174 6.71 23.73 -14.35
N ASP A 175 6.69 24.52 -15.42
CA ASP A 175 7.05 25.96 -15.41
C ASP A 175 5.81 26.84 -15.53
N PHE A 176 4.71 26.40 -14.93
CA PHE A 176 3.45 27.16 -14.87
C PHE A 176 2.88 27.11 -13.44
N PRO A 177 2.22 28.19 -13.00
CA PRO A 177 1.59 28.22 -11.70
C PRO A 177 0.32 27.36 -11.67
N ALA A 178 -0.04 26.85 -10.49
CA ALA A 178 -1.28 26.10 -10.29
C ALA A 178 -2.54 26.98 -10.41
N LEU A 179 -2.41 28.27 -10.10
CA LEU A 179 -3.49 29.24 -10.11
C LEU A 179 -3.07 30.48 -10.89
N LEU A 180 -3.96 30.94 -11.76
CA LEU A 180 -3.82 32.16 -12.52
C LEU A 180 -5.09 32.99 -12.37
N ASP A 181 -4.93 34.29 -12.16
CA ASP A 181 -6.07 35.20 -11.98
C ASP A 181 -6.87 35.42 -13.26
N ASN A 182 -6.22 35.27 -14.42
CA ASN A 182 -6.79 35.56 -15.72
C ASN A 182 -6.92 34.29 -16.59
N PRO A 183 -8.15 33.91 -17.00
CA PRO A 183 -8.39 32.79 -17.91
C PRO A 183 -7.66 32.90 -19.25
N LEU A 184 -7.40 34.11 -19.77
CA LEU A 184 -6.64 34.31 -21.00
C LEU A 184 -5.20 33.80 -20.86
N ILE A 185 -4.55 34.08 -19.72
CA ILE A 185 -3.18 33.62 -19.45
C ILE A 185 -3.18 32.11 -19.27
N ARG A 186 -4.12 31.57 -18.48
CA ARG A 186 -4.31 30.12 -18.33
C ARG A 186 -4.44 29.44 -19.69
N ASN A 187 -5.34 29.91 -20.54
CA ASN A 187 -5.59 29.29 -21.84
C ASN A 187 -4.38 29.44 -22.77
N GLY A 188 -3.66 30.56 -22.72
CA GLY A 188 -2.40 30.75 -23.44
C GLY A 188 -1.33 29.72 -23.03
N ILE A 189 -1.14 29.51 -21.71
CA ILE A 189 -0.22 28.48 -21.19
C ILE A 189 -0.66 27.09 -21.65
N MET A 190 -1.95 26.77 -21.58
CA MET A 190 -2.47 25.47 -22.00
C MET A 190 -2.23 25.16 -23.50
N GLN A 191 -2.06 26.20 -24.32
CA GLN A 191 -1.71 26.03 -25.74
C GLN A 191 -0.21 25.86 -25.99
N SER A 192 0.64 26.19 -25.02
CA SER A 192 2.09 26.03 -25.13
C SER A 192 2.48 24.56 -25.30
N GLN A 193 3.58 24.32 -26.01
CA GLN A 193 4.10 22.96 -26.17
C GLN A 193 4.52 22.35 -24.82
N HIS A 194 5.07 23.17 -23.92
CA HIS A 194 5.50 22.71 -22.60
C HIS A 194 4.34 22.14 -21.78
N PHE A 195 3.23 22.89 -21.65
CA PHE A 195 2.04 22.41 -20.95
C PHE A 195 1.53 21.11 -21.58
N LYS A 196 1.43 21.07 -22.91
CA LYS A 196 0.98 19.88 -23.65
C LYS A 196 1.84 18.65 -23.35
N THR A 197 3.16 18.81 -23.32
CA THR A 197 4.09 17.73 -22.96
C THR A 197 3.88 17.25 -21.53
N ILE A 198 3.81 18.16 -20.55
CA ILE A 198 3.60 17.78 -19.14
C ILE A 198 2.24 17.11 -18.93
N SER A 199 1.19 17.59 -19.60
CA SER A 199 -0.17 17.03 -19.49
C SER A 199 -0.38 15.70 -20.24
N ALA A 200 0.59 15.27 -21.04
CA ALA A 200 0.50 14.04 -21.84
C ALA A 200 1.07 12.80 -21.13
N TYR A 201 1.77 13.01 -20.00
CA TYR A 201 2.14 11.96 -19.06
C TYR A 201 0.91 11.43 -18.31
#